data_AF-A0A402APA6-F1
#
_entry.id   AF-A0A402APA6-F1
#
_cell.length_a   1.000
_cell.length_b   1.000
_cell.length_c   1.000
_cell.angle_alpha   90.00
_cell.angle_beta   90.00
_cell.angle_gamma   90.00
#
_symmetry.space_group_name_H-M   'P 1'
#
loop_
_entity.id
_entity.type
_entity.pdbx_description
1 polymer ?
#
loop_
_entity_poly.entity_id
_entity_poly.type
_entity_poly.pdbx_seq_one_letter_code
_entity_poly.pdbx_strand_id
1 'polypeptide(L)'
;MTEREKEILCKLLIDLFLANPDRRNPRIYWNGERTLNERKKDPPQTQNTHFANDVRPTLRTNKRVAAYARQSDPKAPTKNVQSKEMQTVDLMEWCLKQGWTGDLLDPYHADLGLSGTLRPDQRPDMLRLFDNIDQGIYDHGSVVCYQESRLFRDETQIYYNQFIQKCKDHDIVVIVVSPYTMLYDFRDDFLTEMFRWKCKEAAEFIRRQVKGWMLPARERAAMRGLWAGYGDLPMGYIVDFDSHSSNYKKFVPYDPHADIVRWLFDRYMELGGDEGKLYRELGINPVYFPVFDENLDYRNISKRKLKLSAAGYRIRTRTAVESILTNPHYIGAWTVKGVIVRYDNHEPIVARDVFDFSFNRLSSQTLDGQQKEVEQKAKRYYQQATLQANAENEIKQALLKDRVNSHLGPVYARFKYQRTGARQCIYAISLRTGRRFLVRRGILN
;
A
#
# COMPACT_ATOMS: atom_id res chain seq x y z
N MET A 1 -28.55 21.62 -30.38
CA MET A 1 -27.70 20.94 -31.37
C MET A 1 -28.41 21.01 -32.69
N THR A 2 -27.82 21.72 -33.63
CA THR A 2 -28.34 21.84 -35.01
C THR A 2 -28.05 20.55 -35.78
N GLU A 3 -28.83 20.25 -36.83
CA GLU A 3 -28.62 19.05 -37.65
C GLU A 3 -27.21 18.97 -38.25
N ARG A 4 -26.58 20.13 -38.51
CA ARG A 4 -25.19 20.24 -38.96
C ARG A 4 -24.17 19.73 -37.93
N GLU A 5 -24.46 19.84 -36.64
CA GLU A 5 -23.60 19.35 -35.55
C GLU A 5 -23.75 17.82 -35.36
N LYS A 6 -24.91 17.25 -35.68
CA LYS A 6 -25.11 15.79 -35.70
C LYS A 6 -24.38 15.12 -36.87
N GLU A 7 -24.35 15.78 -38.02
CA GLU A 7 -23.70 15.27 -39.23
C GLU A 7 -22.16 15.22 -39.11
N ILE A 8 -21.57 16.20 -38.41
CA ILE A 8 -20.13 16.23 -38.10
C ILE A 8 -19.76 15.14 -37.07
N LEU A 9 -20.63 14.90 -36.08
CA LEU A 9 -20.43 13.84 -35.08
C LEU A 9 -20.58 12.43 -35.67
N CYS A 10 -21.49 12.24 -36.63
CA CYS A 10 -21.63 10.96 -37.35
C CYS A 10 -20.43 10.67 -38.26
N LYS A 11 -19.80 11.69 -38.89
CA LYS A 11 -18.58 11.50 -39.70
C LYS A 11 -17.35 11.15 -38.85
N LEU A 12 -17.18 11.80 -37.69
CA LEU A 12 -16.08 11.53 -36.76
C LEU A 12 -16.15 10.15 -36.08
N LEU A 13 -17.35 9.56 -35.94
CA LEU A 13 -17.55 8.24 -35.34
C LEU A 13 -17.37 7.07 -36.32
N ILE A 14 -17.48 7.32 -37.63
CA ILE A 14 -17.27 6.31 -38.69
C ILE A 14 -15.77 6.15 -38.99
N ASP A 15 -14.99 7.23 -38.93
CA ASP A 15 -13.53 7.20 -39.16
C ASP A 15 -12.76 6.55 -37.99
N LEU A 16 -13.35 6.50 -36.79
CA LEU A 16 -12.74 5.86 -35.62
C LEU A 16 -12.97 4.32 -35.56
N PHE A 17 -13.82 3.77 -36.42
CA PHE A 17 -14.24 2.36 -36.38
C PHE A 17 -13.67 1.49 -37.52
N LEU A 18 -12.86 2.07 -38.42
CA LEU A 18 -12.31 1.38 -39.61
C LEU A 18 -10.78 1.21 -39.64
N ALA A 19 -10.08 1.41 -38.52
CA ALA A 19 -8.64 1.13 -38.42
C ALA A 19 -8.34 -0.04 -37.47
N ASN A 20 -7.86 -1.14 -38.06
CA ASN A 20 -7.27 -2.37 -37.49
C ASN A 20 -8.19 -3.55 -37.12
N PRO A 21 -8.10 -4.62 -37.94
CA PRO A 21 -8.02 -5.97 -37.38
C PRO A 21 -6.86 -6.75 -38.05
N ASP A 22 -5.71 -6.81 -37.38
CA ASP A 22 -4.67 -7.79 -37.72
C ASP A 22 -4.30 -8.59 -36.48
N ARG A 23 -4.95 -9.75 -36.32
CA ARG A 23 -4.55 -10.82 -35.39
C ARG A 23 -4.39 -12.09 -36.20
N ARG A 24 -3.15 -12.40 -36.59
CA ARG A 24 -2.79 -13.73 -37.07
C ARG A 24 -2.27 -14.59 -35.94
N ASN A 25 -2.99 -15.69 -35.77
CA ASN A 25 -2.71 -16.89 -35.00
C ASN A 25 -1.52 -17.65 -35.63
N PRO A 26 -0.71 -18.39 -34.85
CA PRO A 26 -0.15 -19.62 -35.39
C PRO A 26 -0.63 -20.83 -34.58
N ARG A 27 -1.22 -21.76 -35.35
CA ARG A 27 -1.56 -23.13 -34.96
C ARG A 27 -0.29 -23.87 -34.52
N ILE A 28 -0.39 -24.53 -33.37
CA ILE A 28 0.54 -25.58 -32.93
C ILE A 28 0.10 -26.88 -33.63
N TYR A 29 1.00 -27.47 -34.42
CA TYR A 29 0.88 -28.85 -34.86
C TYR A 29 1.50 -29.76 -33.81
N TRP A 30 0.72 -30.68 -33.29
CA TRP A 30 1.17 -31.87 -32.56
C TRP A 30 1.19 -33.04 -33.55
N ASN A 31 2.37 -33.62 -33.76
CA ASN A 31 2.67 -34.92 -34.35
C ASN A 31 4.12 -35.18 -33.91
N GLY A 32 4.58 -36.31 -33.42
CA GLY A 32 4.04 -37.64 -33.22
C GLY A 32 5.18 -38.45 -32.58
N GLU A 33 4.83 -39.60 -32.05
CA GLU A 33 5.69 -40.54 -31.34
C GLU A 33 6.99 -40.87 -32.11
N ARG A 34 8.12 -40.93 -31.40
CA ARG A 34 9.27 -41.77 -31.76
C ARG A 34 9.89 -42.40 -30.52
N THR A 35 9.45 -43.64 -30.29
CA THR A 35 10.25 -44.83 -29.99
C THR A 35 11.63 -44.64 -29.38
N LEU A 36 11.77 -45.18 -28.16
CA LEU A 36 13.02 -45.65 -27.57
C LEU A 36 13.84 -46.44 -28.60
N ASN A 37 15.11 -46.04 -28.78
CA ASN A 37 16.13 -46.93 -29.28
C ASN A 37 17.36 -46.82 -28.39
N GLU A 38 17.59 -47.91 -27.67
CA GLU A 38 18.81 -48.21 -26.94
C GLU A 38 20.01 -48.15 -27.89
N ARG A 39 20.95 -47.25 -27.60
CA ARG A 39 22.34 -47.41 -28.02
C ARG A 39 23.20 -47.34 -26.78
N LYS A 40 23.59 -48.53 -26.30
CA LYS A 40 24.81 -48.73 -25.49
C LYS A 40 25.96 -48.04 -26.22
N LYS A 41 26.46 -46.94 -25.65
CA LYS A 41 27.78 -46.41 -25.95
C LYS A 41 28.61 -46.58 -24.69
N ASP A 42 29.75 -47.24 -24.87
CA ASP A 42 30.76 -47.43 -23.85
C ASP A 42 31.13 -46.08 -23.20
N PRO A 43 31.39 -46.05 -21.88
CA PRO A 43 31.75 -44.81 -21.20
C PRO A 43 33.02 -44.23 -21.85
N PRO A 44 33.05 -42.93 -22.22
CA PRO A 44 34.26 -42.33 -22.72
C PRO A 44 35.33 -42.42 -21.64
N GLN A 45 36.45 -43.07 -21.99
CA GLN A 45 37.64 -43.11 -21.18
C GLN A 45 38.04 -41.69 -20.77
N THR A 46 38.28 -41.55 -19.47
CA THR A 46 38.87 -40.42 -18.75
C THR A 46 39.82 -39.58 -19.60
N GLN A 47 39.35 -38.40 -20.03
CA GLN A 47 40.23 -37.26 -20.29
C GLN A 47 40.44 -36.49 -18.98
N ASN A 48 41.26 -37.08 -18.10
CA ASN A 48 41.88 -36.38 -16.98
C ASN A 48 43.03 -35.54 -17.54
N THR A 49 42.73 -34.38 -18.12
CA THR A 49 43.75 -33.38 -18.45
C THR A 49 43.16 -31.99 -18.28
N HIS A 50 43.73 -31.23 -17.32
CA HIS A 50 43.50 -29.81 -17.01
C HIS A 50 42.39 -29.44 -16.02
N PHE A 51 42.39 -30.02 -14.81
CA PHE A 51 42.04 -29.22 -13.63
C PHE A 51 43.30 -28.44 -13.24
N ALA A 52 43.43 -27.23 -13.80
CA ALA A 52 44.42 -26.27 -13.35
C ALA A 52 44.18 -26.01 -11.85
N ASN A 53 45.21 -26.18 -11.02
CA ASN A 53 45.33 -25.76 -9.62
C ASN A 53 44.02 -25.21 -9.01
N ASP A 54 43.24 -26.08 -8.34
CA ASP A 54 42.11 -25.69 -7.48
C ASP A 54 42.63 -24.84 -6.31
N VAL A 55 42.97 -23.59 -6.58
CA VAL A 55 43.19 -22.58 -5.54
C VAL A 55 41.81 -22.25 -5.01
N ARG A 56 41.38 -23.01 -3.99
CA ARG A 56 40.15 -22.68 -3.26
C ARG A 56 40.25 -21.21 -2.83
N PRO A 57 39.27 -20.36 -3.16
CA PRO A 57 39.31 -18.98 -2.73
C PRO A 57 39.44 -18.94 -1.21
N THR A 58 40.43 -18.19 -0.73
CA THR A 58 40.71 -17.99 0.70
C THR A 58 40.19 -16.63 1.14
N LEU A 59 39.86 -16.52 2.43
CA LEU A 59 39.46 -15.24 3.02
C LEU A 59 40.63 -14.26 2.99
N ARG A 60 40.41 -13.07 2.44
CA ARG A 60 41.43 -12.01 2.29
C ARG A 60 41.43 -11.08 3.50
N THR A 61 41.72 -11.65 4.68
CA THR A 61 41.59 -10.99 5.99
C THR A 61 42.57 -9.83 6.21
N ASN A 62 43.65 -9.78 5.42
CA ASN A 62 44.63 -8.71 5.40
C ASN A 62 44.26 -7.53 4.47
N LYS A 63 43.09 -7.56 3.83
CA LYS A 63 42.60 -6.54 2.89
C LYS A 63 41.27 -5.97 3.37
N ARG A 64 40.90 -4.81 2.82
CA ARG A 64 39.62 -4.15 3.12
C ARG A 64 38.44 -5.04 2.75
N VAL A 65 37.40 -4.96 3.57
CA VAL A 65 36.15 -5.70 3.39
C VAL A 65 34.94 -4.78 3.54
N ALA A 66 34.03 -4.85 2.56
CA ALA A 66 32.75 -4.18 2.63
C ALA A 66 31.70 -5.14 3.21
N ALA A 67 31.15 -4.83 4.39
CA ALA A 67 30.07 -5.60 4.99
C ALA A 67 28.71 -5.02 4.60
N TYR A 68 28.03 -5.66 3.65
CA TYR A 68 26.77 -5.20 3.10
C TYR A 68 25.56 -5.85 3.76
N ALA A 69 24.75 -5.02 4.44
CA ALA A 69 23.51 -5.44 5.09
C ALA A 69 22.29 -4.71 4.49
N ARG A 70 21.22 -5.47 4.23
CA ARG A 70 19.94 -4.93 3.74
C ARG A 70 18.76 -5.59 4.43
N GLN A 71 17.79 -4.81 4.89
CA GLN A 71 16.50 -5.30 5.39
C GLN A 71 15.39 -5.06 4.37
N SER A 72 14.52 -6.06 4.14
CA SER A 72 13.45 -5.99 3.13
C SER A 72 12.22 -5.20 3.57
N ASP A 73 12.05 -4.96 4.87
CA ASP A 73 10.85 -4.32 5.42
C ASP A 73 11.18 -3.52 6.69
N PRO A 74 11.09 -2.18 6.67
CA PRO A 74 11.30 -1.34 7.84
C PRO A 74 10.12 -1.37 8.83
N LYS A 75 8.98 -1.97 8.48
CA LYS A 75 7.77 -2.07 9.31
C LYS A 75 7.59 -3.43 9.98
N ALA A 76 8.48 -4.40 9.73
CA ALA A 76 8.45 -5.65 10.47
C ALA A 76 8.65 -5.35 11.97
N PRO A 77 7.76 -5.81 12.86
CA PRO A 77 7.78 -5.41 14.26
C PRO A 77 9.14 -5.73 14.91
N THR A 78 9.47 -4.96 15.94
CA THR A 78 10.60 -5.08 16.86
C THR A 78 10.82 -6.48 17.48
N LYS A 79 10.09 -7.52 17.06
CA LYS A 79 10.40 -8.93 17.31
C LYS A 79 11.42 -9.53 16.32
N ASN A 80 11.70 -8.87 15.19
CA ASN A 80 12.79 -9.25 14.29
C ASN A 80 14.14 -8.60 14.68
N VAL A 81 14.36 -8.31 15.97
CA VAL A 81 15.66 -7.82 16.47
C VAL A 81 16.76 -8.80 16.09
N GLN A 82 16.53 -10.10 16.25
CA GLN A 82 17.48 -11.15 15.82
C GLN A 82 17.79 -11.10 14.33
N SER A 83 16.80 -10.90 13.45
CA SER A 83 17.09 -10.77 12.01
C SER A 83 17.84 -9.48 11.66
N LYS A 84 17.70 -8.42 12.46
CA LYS A 84 18.42 -7.15 12.31
C LYS A 84 19.86 -7.32 12.80
N GLU A 85 20.02 -7.82 14.02
CA GLU A 85 21.31 -8.17 14.63
C GLU A 85 22.09 -9.18 13.78
N MET A 86 21.46 -10.26 13.32
CA MET A 86 22.07 -11.25 12.42
C MET A 86 22.64 -10.69 11.12
N GLN A 87 22.05 -9.61 10.62
CA GLN A 87 22.46 -9.03 9.34
C GLN A 87 23.42 -7.87 9.49
N THR A 88 23.46 -7.21 10.66
CA THR A 88 24.34 -6.06 10.93
C THR A 88 25.38 -6.38 11.99
N VAL A 89 24.98 -6.76 13.20
CA VAL A 89 25.90 -7.00 14.32
C VAL A 89 26.62 -8.33 14.13
N ASP A 90 25.90 -9.42 13.86
CA ASP A 90 26.51 -10.74 13.70
C ASP A 90 27.37 -10.83 12.44
N LEU A 91 27.02 -10.08 11.39
CA LEU A 91 27.83 -10.01 10.17
C LEU A 91 29.19 -9.37 10.45
N MET A 92 29.18 -8.29 11.22
CA MET A 92 30.40 -7.59 11.64
C MET A 92 31.21 -8.44 12.62
N GLU A 93 30.56 -9.04 13.63
CA GLU A 93 31.21 -9.99 14.54
C GLU A 93 31.80 -11.18 13.80
N TRP A 94 31.12 -11.68 12.77
CA TRP A 94 31.62 -12.76 11.94
C TRP A 94 32.91 -12.33 11.23
N CYS A 95 32.94 -11.15 10.59
CA CYS A 95 34.16 -10.62 9.98
C CYS A 95 35.31 -10.48 10.98
N LEU A 96 35.05 -9.93 12.17
CA LEU A 96 36.06 -9.80 13.23
C LEU A 96 36.58 -11.17 13.69
N LYS A 97 35.70 -12.17 13.85
CA LYS A 97 36.08 -13.55 14.20
C LYS A 97 36.92 -14.23 13.13
N GLN A 98 36.72 -13.90 11.84
CA GLN A 98 37.53 -14.44 10.76
C GLN A 98 38.92 -13.78 10.66
N GLY A 99 39.17 -12.68 11.37
CA GLY A 99 40.49 -12.05 11.45
C GLY A 99 40.63 -10.70 10.73
N TRP A 100 39.54 -10.11 10.24
CA TRP A 100 39.57 -8.71 9.81
C TRP A 100 39.69 -7.78 11.03
N THR A 101 40.48 -6.72 10.88
CA THR A 101 40.56 -5.65 11.89
C THR A 101 39.46 -4.60 11.63
N GLY A 102 39.06 -3.88 12.68
CA GLY A 102 38.02 -2.83 12.56
C GLY A 102 38.36 -1.76 11.51
N ASP A 103 39.64 -1.44 11.34
CA ASP A 103 40.11 -0.44 10.36
C ASP A 103 40.02 -0.90 8.90
N LEU A 104 39.89 -2.20 8.67
CA LEU A 104 39.73 -2.81 7.36
C LEU A 104 38.27 -3.14 7.03
N LEU A 105 37.33 -2.87 7.95
CA LEU A 105 35.94 -3.29 7.85
C LEU A 105 35.02 -2.07 7.65
N ASP A 106 34.48 -1.93 6.45
CA ASP A 106 33.58 -0.84 6.09
C ASP A 106 32.11 -1.31 6.13
N PRO A 107 31.29 -0.82 7.08
CA PRO A 107 29.87 -1.19 7.17
C PRO A 107 28.99 -0.43 6.18
N TYR A 108 28.08 -1.16 5.53
CA TYR A 108 27.05 -0.64 4.62
C TYR A 108 25.65 -1.02 5.14
N HIS A 109 25.06 -0.14 5.96
CA HIS A 109 23.77 -0.33 6.65
C HIS A 109 22.69 0.70 6.27
N ALA A 110 22.96 1.69 5.42
CA ALA A 110 22.01 2.73 5.00
C ALA A 110 20.86 2.19 4.12
N ASP A 111 21.01 0.99 3.53
CA ASP A 111 19.98 0.34 2.73
C ASP A 111 18.98 -0.50 3.56
N LEU A 112 19.01 -0.39 4.90
CA LEU A 112 18.03 -1.01 5.78
C LEU A 112 16.62 -0.48 5.48
N GLY A 113 15.74 -1.36 4.99
CA GLY A 113 14.35 -1.04 4.67
C GLY A 113 14.07 -0.83 3.19
N LEU A 114 15.07 -0.96 2.32
CA LEU A 114 14.92 -0.85 0.87
C LEU A 114 14.82 -2.24 0.20
N SER A 115 13.99 -2.34 -0.85
CA SER A 115 13.79 -3.60 -1.58
C SER A 115 15.02 -3.95 -2.43
N GLY A 116 15.41 -5.22 -2.42
CA GLY A 116 16.49 -5.74 -3.28
C GLY A 116 16.13 -5.83 -4.77
N THR A 117 14.87 -5.52 -5.11
CA THR A 117 14.40 -5.36 -6.50
C THR A 117 14.58 -3.93 -7.02
N LEU A 118 14.96 -2.97 -6.16
CA LEU A 118 15.25 -1.61 -6.58
C LEU A 118 16.59 -1.58 -7.32
N ARG A 119 16.71 -0.62 -8.23
CA ARG A 119 17.93 -0.37 -8.97
C ARG A 119 19.04 0.12 -8.01
N PRO A 120 20.33 -0.09 -8.31
CA PRO A 120 21.44 0.39 -7.49
C PRO A 120 21.40 1.90 -7.21
N ASP A 121 20.96 2.73 -8.16
CA ASP A 121 20.81 4.19 -7.99
C ASP A 121 19.77 4.59 -6.94
N GLN A 122 18.85 3.68 -6.61
CA GLN A 122 17.79 3.89 -5.62
C GLN A 122 18.17 3.37 -4.23
N ARG A 123 19.40 2.87 -4.08
CA ARG A 123 19.95 2.24 -2.88
C ARG A 123 21.25 2.94 -2.51
N PRO A 124 21.21 3.94 -1.60
CA PRO A 124 22.36 4.78 -1.28
C PRO A 124 23.64 4.00 -0.98
N ASP A 125 23.54 2.88 -0.25
CA ASP A 125 24.72 2.10 0.11
C ASP A 125 25.19 1.13 -0.99
N MET A 126 24.27 0.61 -1.80
CA MET A 126 24.65 -0.13 -2.99
C MET A 126 25.36 0.77 -4.01
N LEU A 127 24.87 2.00 -4.20
CA LEU A 127 25.53 2.98 -5.05
C LEU A 127 26.92 3.32 -4.51
N ARG A 128 27.02 3.63 -3.21
CA ARG A 128 28.30 3.87 -2.54
C ARG A 128 29.26 2.68 -2.65
N LEU A 129 28.75 1.45 -2.61
CA LEU A 129 29.57 0.25 -2.79
C LEU A 129 30.12 0.18 -4.22
N PHE A 130 29.29 0.43 -5.23
CA PHE A 130 29.73 0.46 -6.63
C PHE A 130 30.78 1.55 -6.86
N ASP A 131 30.54 2.77 -6.37
CA ASP A 131 31.47 3.88 -6.50
C ASP A 131 32.81 3.58 -5.81
N ASN A 132 32.79 2.97 -4.62
CA ASN A 132 34.00 2.62 -3.88
C ASN A 132 34.79 1.48 -4.55
N ILE A 133 34.10 0.53 -5.18
CA ILE A 133 34.77 -0.49 -6.01
C ILE A 133 35.45 0.18 -7.20
N ASP A 134 34.73 1.05 -7.93
CA ASP A 134 35.29 1.75 -9.10
C ASP A 134 36.47 2.67 -8.76
N GLN A 135 36.50 3.23 -7.55
CA GLN A 135 37.62 4.01 -7.02
C GLN A 135 38.80 3.15 -6.56
N GLY A 136 38.69 1.82 -6.60
CA GLY A 136 39.74 0.89 -6.20
C GLY A 136 39.93 0.74 -4.69
N ILE A 137 38.97 1.22 -3.87
CA ILE A 137 39.07 1.15 -2.40
C ILE A 137 39.13 -0.30 -1.91
N TYR A 138 38.45 -1.21 -2.63
CA TYR A 138 38.39 -2.64 -2.33
C TYR A 138 39.26 -3.49 -3.24
N ASP A 139 40.27 -2.93 -3.91
CA ASP A 139 41.18 -3.70 -4.77
C ASP A 139 41.79 -4.87 -4.03
N HIS A 140 41.65 -6.06 -4.63
CA HIS A 140 42.05 -7.34 -4.03
C HIS A 140 41.36 -7.67 -2.70
N GLY A 141 40.29 -6.97 -2.34
CA GLY A 141 39.58 -7.06 -1.07
C GLY A 141 38.43 -8.06 -1.08
N SER A 142 37.40 -7.78 -0.27
CA SER A 142 36.23 -8.66 -0.18
C SER A 142 34.92 -7.88 0.01
N VAL A 143 33.81 -8.47 -0.43
CA VAL A 143 32.46 -8.00 -0.13
C VAL A 143 31.72 -9.10 0.62
N VAL A 144 31.28 -8.84 1.84
CA VAL A 144 30.59 -9.80 2.69
C VAL A 144 29.11 -9.44 2.76
N CYS A 145 28.23 -10.42 2.61
CA CYS A 145 26.80 -10.26 2.86
C CYS A 145 26.19 -11.51 3.49
N TYR A 146 25.02 -11.35 4.12
CA TYR A 146 24.39 -12.46 4.80
C TYR A 146 23.83 -13.52 3.83
N GLN A 147 23.22 -13.08 2.71
CA GLN A 147 22.63 -13.93 1.66
C GLN A 147 22.75 -13.20 0.32
N GLU A 148 22.88 -13.91 -0.81
CA GLU A 148 22.95 -13.33 -2.16
C GLU A 148 21.76 -12.41 -2.44
N SER A 149 20.58 -12.79 -1.91
CA SER A 149 19.34 -12.03 -2.03
C SER A 149 19.38 -10.65 -1.33
N ARG A 150 20.44 -10.34 -0.57
CA ARG A 150 20.69 -9.03 0.04
C ARG A 150 21.33 -8.09 -0.97
N LEU A 151 22.26 -8.58 -1.77
CA LEU A 151 22.89 -7.82 -2.85
C LEU A 151 21.88 -7.56 -3.96
N PHE A 152 21.32 -8.62 -4.56
CA PHE A 152 20.45 -8.49 -5.73
C PHE A 152 19.22 -9.41 -5.67
N ARG A 153 18.09 -8.90 -6.20
CA ARG A 153 16.87 -9.67 -6.52
C ARG A 153 16.30 -9.20 -7.86
N ASP A 154 17.20 -8.93 -8.79
CA ASP A 154 16.88 -8.32 -10.07
C ASP A 154 16.49 -9.38 -11.11
N GLU A 155 15.30 -9.25 -11.68
CA GLU A 155 14.81 -10.12 -12.76
C GLU A 155 15.48 -9.80 -14.11
N THR A 156 15.99 -8.57 -14.29
CA THR A 156 16.54 -8.11 -15.57
C THR A 156 17.94 -8.65 -15.84
N GLN A 157 18.61 -9.18 -14.82
CA GLN A 157 19.97 -9.71 -14.88
C GLN A 157 21.04 -8.66 -15.18
N ILE A 158 20.69 -7.37 -15.14
CA ILE A 158 21.61 -6.30 -15.52
C ILE A 158 22.55 -6.02 -14.35
N TYR A 159 22.01 -5.83 -13.15
CA TYR A 159 22.79 -5.25 -12.05
C TYR A 159 23.75 -6.22 -11.38
N TYR A 160 23.36 -7.49 -11.21
CA TYR A 160 24.29 -8.47 -10.66
C TYR A 160 25.41 -8.81 -11.66
N ASN A 161 25.17 -8.71 -12.97
CA ASN A 161 26.23 -8.91 -13.98
C ASN A 161 27.23 -7.75 -14.00
N GLN A 162 26.76 -6.50 -13.85
CA GLN A 162 27.65 -5.36 -13.66
C GLN A 162 28.49 -5.49 -12.40
N PHE A 163 27.90 -5.97 -11.30
CA PHE A 163 28.61 -6.22 -10.05
C PHE A 163 29.68 -7.30 -10.20
N ILE A 164 29.34 -8.45 -10.81
CA ILE A 164 30.31 -9.53 -11.11
C ILE A 164 31.49 -8.97 -11.91
N GLN A 165 31.21 -8.18 -12.95
CA GLN A 165 32.26 -7.61 -13.79
C GLN A 165 33.19 -6.70 -12.98
N LYS A 166 32.64 -5.77 -12.19
CA LYS A 166 33.44 -4.90 -11.31
C LYS A 166 34.27 -5.70 -10.31
N CYS A 167 33.68 -6.72 -9.68
CA CYS A 167 34.43 -7.57 -8.77
C CYS A 167 35.54 -8.37 -9.49
N LYS A 168 35.34 -8.77 -10.74
CA LYS A 168 36.38 -9.42 -11.54
C LYS A 168 37.52 -8.46 -11.90
N ASP A 169 37.18 -7.23 -12.29
CA ASP A 169 38.15 -6.20 -12.71
C ASP A 169 39.04 -5.75 -11.53
N HIS A 170 38.47 -5.70 -10.32
CA HIS A 170 39.16 -5.29 -9.08
C HIS A 170 39.65 -6.48 -8.22
N ASP A 171 39.57 -7.71 -8.72
CA ASP A 171 39.97 -8.94 -8.01
C ASP A 171 39.32 -9.07 -6.61
N ILE A 172 38.02 -8.81 -6.51
CA ILE A 172 37.25 -8.85 -5.28
C ILE A 172 36.62 -10.23 -5.09
N VAL A 173 36.74 -10.79 -3.89
CA VAL A 173 36.03 -12.02 -3.49
C VAL A 173 34.73 -11.67 -2.77
N VAL A 174 33.62 -12.27 -3.20
CA VAL A 174 32.32 -12.09 -2.54
C VAL A 174 32.05 -13.23 -1.58
N ILE A 175 31.67 -12.91 -0.36
CA ILE A 175 31.46 -13.86 0.73
C ILE A 175 29.99 -13.81 1.16
N VAL A 176 29.33 -14.95 1.14
CA VAL A 176 27.96 -15.11 1.62
C VAL A 176 27.96 -15.99 2.85
N VAL A 177 27.41 -15.51 3.96
CA VAL A 177 27.53 -16.21 5.26
C VAL A 177 26.47 -17.30 5.47
N SER A 178 25.27 -17.16 4.89
CA SER A 178 24.12 -18.04 5.12
C SER A 178 23.49 -18.51 3.79
N PRO A 179 23.00 -19.77 3.68
CA PRO A 179 22.88 -20.79 4.72
C PRO A 179 24.19 -21.51 5.09
N TYR A 180 25.20 -21.42 4.23
CA TYR A 180 26.57 -21.88 4.48
C TYR A 180 27.52 -20.81 3.98
N THR A 181 28.73 -20.73 4.55
CA THR A 181 29.73 -19.77 4.07
C THR A 181 30.18 -20.15 2.66
N MET A 182 29.83 -19.32 1.68
CA MET A 182 30.23 -19.46 0.28
C MET A 182 31.15 -18.32 -0.12
N LEU A 183 32.24 -18.65 -0.80
CA LEU A 183 33.18 -17.67 -1.37
C LEU A 183 33.07 -17.74 -2.89
N TYR A 184 32.80 -16.59 -3.49
CA TYR A 184 32.69 -16.41 -4.92
C TYR A 184 33.89 -15.61 -5.41
N ASP A 185 34.75 -16.30 -6.15
CA ASP A 185 35.80 -15.69 -6.96
C ASP A 185 35.34 -15.70 -8.41
N PHE A 186 35.03 -14.53 -8.97
CA PHE A 186 34.46 -14.41 -10.31
C PHE A 186 35.46 -14.60 -11.45
N ARG A 187 36.71 -14.95 -11.12
CA ARG A 187 37.67 -15.46 -12.11
C ARG A 187 37.36 -16.92 -12.46
N ASP A 188 36.69 -17.63 -11.56
CA ASP A 188 36.14 -18.96 -11.81
C ASP A 188 34.75 -18.83 -12.45
N ASP A 189 34.61 -19.40 -13.65
CA ASP A 189 33.36 -19.43 -14.40
C ASP A 189 32.26 -20.20 -13.65
N PHE A 190 32.61 -21.26 -12.93
CA PHE A 190 31.65 -22.05 -12.15
C PHE A 190 31.05 -21.24 -10.99
N LEU A 191 31.90 -20.54 -10.22
CA LEU A 191 31.43 -19.69 -9.12
C LEU A 191 30.62 -18.49 -9.64
N THR A 192 30.99 -17.97 -10.81
CA THR A 192 30.23 -16.92 -11.49
C THR A 192 28.82 -17.38 -11.86
N GLU A 193 28.69 -18.54 -12.51
CA GLU A 193 27.39 -19.10 -12.88
C GLU A 193 26.57 -19.51 -11.65
N MET A 194 27.21 -20.04 -10.61
CA MET A 194 26.57 -20.36 -9.33
C MET A 194 25.93 -19.11 -8.71
N PHE A 195 26.67 -18.00 -8.65
CA PHE A 195 26.17 -16.74 -8.09
C PHE A 195 25.00 -16.19 -8.91
N ARG A 196 25.11 -16.20 -10.26
CA ARG A 196 24.02 -15.81 -11.17
C ARG A 196 22.77 -16.64 -10.93
N TRP A 197 22.92 -17.96 -10.80
CA TRP A 197 21.83 -18.88 -10.54
C TRP A 197 21.14 -18.57 -9.20
N LYS A 198 21.91 -18.31 -8.14
CA LYS A 198 21.37 -17.93 -6.82
C LYS A 198 20.61 -16.62 -6.83
N CYS A 199 21.12 -15.60 -7.51
CA CYS A 199 20.40 -14.33 -7.68
C CYS A 199 19.08 -14.53 -8.43
N LYS A 200 19.06 -15.36 -9.48
CA LYS A 200 17.86 -15.70 -10.25
C LYS A 200 16.85 -16.50 -9.41
N GLU A 201 17.32 -17.50 -8.67
CA GLU A 201 16.51 -18.32 -7.76
C GLU A 201 15.79 -17.43 -6.73
N ALA A 202 16.49 -16.45 -6.14
CA ALA A 202 15.92 -15.51 -5.19
C ALA A 202 14.83 -14.61 -5.80
N ALA A 203 14.99 -14.17 -7.06
CA ALA A 203 13.97 -13.41 -7.78
C ALA A 203 12.74 -14.29 -8.10
N GLU A 204 12.96 -15.51 -8.60
CA GLU A 204 11.89 -16.46 -8.90
C GLU A 204 11.10 -16.88 -7.66
N PHE A 205 11.76 -17.03 -6.50
CA PHE A 205 11.12 -17.35 -5.23
C PHE A 205 10.03 -16.32 -4.87
N ILE A 206 10.31 -15.02 -4.97
CA ILE A 206 9.32 -13.98 -4.67
C ILE A 206 8.14 -14.06 -5.62
N ARG A 207 8.41 -14.25 -6.92
CA ARG A 207 7.38 -14.34 -7.93
C ARG A 207 6.49 -15.57 -7.74
N ARG A 208 7.08 -16.75 -7.51
CA ARG A 208 6.33 -18.01 -7.42
C ARG A 208 5.71 -18.23 -6.04
N GLN A 209 6.50 -18.14 -4.98
CA GLN A 209 6.05 -18.45 -3.63
C GLN A 209 5.17 -17.34 -3.06
N VAL A 210 5.68 -16.10 -3.04
CA VAL A 210 4.96 -14.99 -2.41
C VAL A 210 3.78 -14.55 -3.27
N LYS A 211 4.03 -14.14 -4.53
CA LYS A 211 2.96 -13.65 -5.40
C LYS A 211 2.09 -14.78 -5.97
N GLY A 212 2.69 -15.92 -6.33
CA GLY A 212 1.98 -17.02 -6.98
C GLY A 212 1.18 -17.92 -6.03
N TRP A 213 1.66 -18.20 -4.82
CA TRP A 213 1.00 -19.16 -3.92
C TRP A 213 0.43 -18.52 -2.66
N MET A 214 1.23 -17.70 -1.95
CA MET A 214 0.82 -17.13 -0.66
C MET A 214 -0.31 -16.11 -0.81
N LEU A 215 -0.23 -15.18 -1.78
CA LEU A 215 -1.31 -14.20 -1.99
C LEU A 215 -2.63 -14.88 -2.39
N PRO A 216 -2.66 -15.82 -3.37
CA PRO A 216 -3.89 -16.54 -3.68
C PRO A 216 -4.38 -17.45 -2.55
N ALA A 217 -3.49 -18.04 -1.75
CA ALA A 217 -3.90 -18.81 -0.57
C ALA A 217 -4.54 -17.92 0.50
N ARG A 218 -3.98 -16.73 0.74
CA ARG A 218 -4.58 -15.73 1.65
C ARG A 218 -5.92 -15.24 1.13
N GLU A 219 -6.04 -14.96 -0.16
CA GLU A 219 -7.29 -14.56 -0.78
C GLU A 219 -8.34 -15.66 -0.65
N ARG A 220 -7.98 -16.93 -0.93
CA ARG A 220 -8.86 -18.08 -0.71
C ARG A 220 -9.31 -18.22 0.74
N ALA A 221 -8.41 -18.02 1.70
CA ALA A 221 -8.76 -18.04 3.12
C ALA A 221 -9.73 -16.91 3.48
N ALA A 222 -9.48 -15.69 2.99
CA ALA A 222 -10.38 -14.55 3.17
C ALA A 222 -11.76 -14.81 2.56
N MET A 223 -11.83 -15.36 1.34
CA MET A 223 -13.11 -15.70 0.70
C MET A 223 -13.89 -16.80 1.46
N ARG A 224 -13.21 -17.61 2.27
CA ARG A 224 -13.84 -18.60 3.16
C ARG A 224 -14.33 -18.02 4.49
N GLY A 225 -14.17 -16.71 4.71
CA GLY A 225 -14.57 -16.07 5.97
C GLY A 225 -13.52 -16.11 7.07
N LEU A 226 -12.29 -16.51 6.74
CA LEU A 226 -11.18 -16.57 7.70
C LEU A 226 -10.33 -15.31 7.60
N TRP A 227 -9.89 -14.82 8.75
CA TRP A 227 -8.91 -13.74 8.87
C TRP A 227 -7.59 -14.14 8.23
N ALA A 228 -7.28 -13.51 7.11
CA ALA A 228 -6.03 -13.67 6.37
C ALA A 228 -5.19 -12.39 6.37
N GLY A 229 -5.44 -11.47 7.31
CA GLY A 229 -4.75 -10.19 7.41
C GLY A 229 -5.07 -9.21 6.27
N TYR A 230 -6.28 -9.29 5.72
CA TYR A 230 -6.81 -8.29 4.80
C TYR A 230 -7.44 -7.15 5.61
N GLY A 231 -6.97 -5.93 5.38
CA GLY A 231 -7.49 -4.75 6.07
C GLY A 231 -7.10 -4.68 7.55
N ASP A 232 -7.88 -3.89 8.28
CA ASP A 232 -7.70 -3.62 9.71
C ASP A 232 -8.77 -4.35 10.51
N LEU A 233 -8.44 -4.67 11.76
CA LEU A 233 -9.37 -5.35 12.66
C LEU A 233 -10.30 -4.33 13.32
N PRO A 234 -11.63 -4.41 13.11
CA PRO A 234 -12.57 -3.43 13.68
C PRO A 234 -12.50 -3.43 15.22
N MET A 235 -12.63 -2.24 15.82
CA MET A 235 -12.73 -2.13 17.28
C MET A 235 -13.93 -2.95 17.77
N GLY A 236 -13.86 -3.56 18.95
CA GLY A 236 -14.92 -4.45 19.42
C GLY A 236 -14.75 -5.91 19.03
N TYR A 237 -13.88 -6.24 18.07
CA TYR A 237 -13.55 -7.63 17.74
C TYR A 237 -12.08 -7.95 17.98
N ILE A 238 -11.81 -9.19 18.35
CA ILE A 238 -10.50 -9.85 18.27
C ILE A 238 -10.57 -11.02 17.28
N VAL A 239 -9.43 -11.54 16.84
CA VAL A 239 -9.33 -12.77 16.06
C VAL A 239 -8.91 -13.89 17.00
N ASP A 240 -9.65 -14.99 16.94
CA ASP A 240 -9.26 -16.22 17.63
C ASP A 240 -8.15 -16.93 16.84
N PHE A 241 -7.02 -17.18 17.51
CA PHE A 241 -5.88 -17.86 16.92
C PHE A 241 -5.61 -19.24 17.52
N ASP A 242 -6.49 -19.75 18.37
CA ASP A 242 -6.41 -21.12 18.85
C ASP A 242 -6.85 -22.08 17.74
N SER A 243 -5.94 -22.94 17.28
CA SER A 243 -6.20 -23.91 16.22
C SER A 243 -7.24 -24.97 16.59
N HIS A 244 -7.52 -25.16 17.88
CA HIS A 244 -8.51 -26.12 18.36
C HIS A 244 -9.91 -25.52 18.50
N SER A 245 -10.02 -24.18 18.45
CA SER A 245 -11.30 -23.49 18.51
C SER A 245 -12.07 -23.63 17.20
N SER A 246 -13.39 -23.83 17.31
CA SER A 246 -14.31 -23.77 16.17
C SER A 246 -14.33 -22.39 15.49
N ASN A 247 -13.88 -21.36 16.19
CA ASN A 247 -13.76 -19.99 15.71
C ASN A 247 -12.36 -19.64 15.22
N TYR A 248 -11.47 -20.62 15.00
CA TYR A 248 -10.12 -20.36 14.51
C TYR A 248 -10.11 -19.44 13.29
N LYS A 249 -9.38 -18.33 13.42
CA LYS A 249 -9.27 -17.22 12.47
C LYS A 249 -10.59 -16.50 12.16
N LYS A 250 -11.60 -16.55 13.03
CA LYS A 250 -12.80 -15.72 12.92
C LYS A 250 -12.76 -14.56 13.89
N PHE A 251 -13.61 -13.58 13.65
CA PHE A 251 -13.83 -12.50 14.60
C PHE A 251 -14.63 -13.03 15.79
N VAL A 252 -14.25 -12.61 16.98
CA VAL A 252 -14.93 -12.88 18.23
C VAL A 252 -15.10 -11.54 18.95
N PRO A 253 -16.29 -11.21 19.46
CA PRO A 253 -16.51 -10.00 20.24
C PRO A 253 -15.50 -9.90 21.40
N TYR A 254 -14.99 -8.70 21.62
CA TYR A 254 -14.16 -8.35 22.77
C TYR A 254 -14.94 -7.35 23.60
N ASP A 255 -15.61 -7.85 24.64
CA ASP A 255 -16.63 -7.12 25.40
C ASP A 255 -16.22 -5.70 25.82
N PRO A 256 -15.00 -5.46 26.37
CA PRO A 256 -14.59 -4.11 26.78
C PRO A 256 -14.63 -3.08 25.65
N HIS A 257 -14.48 -3.51 24.40
CA HIS A 257 -14.59 -2.65 23.23
C HIS A 257 -15.96 -2.76 22.55
N ALA A 258 -16.56 -3.94 22.55
CA ALA A 258 -17.86 -4.18 21.95
C ALA A 258 -18.95 -3.34 22.62
N ASP A 259 -18.89 -3.17 23.94
CA ASP A 259 -19.83 -2.33 24.70
C ASP A 259 -19.78 -0.86 24.28
N ILE A 260 -18.58 -0.34 24.03
CA ILE A 260 -18.40 1.03 23.53
C ILE A 260 -18.94 1.16 22.10
N VAL A 261 -18.75 0.12 21.27
CA VAL A 261 -19.35 0.10 19.93
C VAL A 261 -20.88 0.14 20.04
N ARG A 262 -21.50 -0.72 20.85
CA ARG A 262 -22.95 -0.72 21.09
C ARG A 262 -23.44 0.66 21.52
N TRP A 263 -22.79 1.23 22.53
CA TRP A 263 -23.09 2.57 23.03
C TRP A 263 -23.00 3.64 21.94
N LEU A 264 -22.00 3.60 21.05
CA LEU A 264 -21.88 4.57 19.95
C LEU A 264 -23.07 4.50 18.99
N PHE A 265 -23.52 3.30 18.66
CA PHE A 265 -24.68 3.09 17.78
C PHE A 265 -25.98 3.57 18.46
N ASP A 266 -26.22 3.18 19.70
CA ASP A 266 -27.39 3.59 20.47
C ASP A 266 -27.41 5.12 20.63
N ARG A 267 -26.27 5.71 21.01
CA ARG A 267 -26.15 7.15 21.18
C ARG A 267 -26.36 7.92 19.88
N TYR A 268 -25.89 7.37 18.75
CA TYR A 268 -26.15 7.96 17.44
C TYR A 268 -27.65 7.98 17.11
N MET A 269 -28.37 6.91 17.45
CA MET A 269 -29.82 6.83 17.29
C MET A 269 -30.56 7.82 18.19
N GLU A 270 -30.20 7.91 19.47
CA GLU A 270 -30.76 8.89 20.43
C GLU A 270 -30.61 10.33 19.96
N LEU A 271 -29.49 10.65 19.29
CA LEU A 271 -29.21 11.96 18.71
C LEU A 271 -29.93 12.20 17.37
N GLY A 272 -30.83 11.30 16.96
CA GLY A 272 -31.61 11.39 15.72
C GLY A 272 -30.77 11.16 14.46
N GLY A 273 -29.61 10.52 14.58
CA GLY A 273 -28.67 10.30 13.48
C GLY A 273 -27.82 11.55 13.12
N ASP A 274 -27.66 12.50 14.04
CA ASP A 274 -26.79 13.65 13.84
C ASP A 274 -25.34 13.34 14.25
N GLU A 275 -24.53 12.95 13.25
CA GLU A 275 -23.10 12.62 13.43
C GLU A 275 -22.30 13.81 13.97
N GLY A 276 -22.70 15.04 13.62
CA GLY A 276 -22.05 16.26 14.09
C GLY A 276 -22.33 16.55 15.57
N LYS A 277 -23.51 16.18 16.09
CA LYS A 277 -23.78 16.22 17.53
C LYS A 277 -22.97 15.14 18.26
N LEU A 278 -22.99 13.91 17.77
CA LEU A 278 -22.23 12.80 18.39
C LEU A 278 -20.73 13.14 18.46
N TYR A 279 -20.14 13.61 17.36
CA TYR A 279 -18.73 13.97 17.34
C TYR A 279 -18.39 15.14 18.29
N ARG A 280 -19.27 16.14 18.41
CA ARG A 280 -19.09 17.23 19.38
C ARG A 280 -19.17 16.73 20.81
N GLU A 281 -20.09 15.82 21.09
CA GLU A 281 -20.20 15.16 22.40
C GLU A 281 -18.92 14.41 22.75
N LEU A 282 -18.37 13.61 21.83
CA LEU A 282 -17.06 12.94 21.98
C LEU A 282 -15.87 13.92 22.11
N GLY A 283 -16.04 15.17 21.67
CA GLY A 283 -15.07 16.24 21.87
C GLY A 283 -15.05 16.76 23.30
N ILE A 284 -16.24 16.92 23.89
CA ILE A 284 -16.44 17.43 25.26
C ILE A 284 -16.18 16.33 26.29
N ASN A 285 -16.75 15.15 26.07
CA ASN A 285 -16.63 13.96 26.90
C ASN A 285 -16.01 12.82 26.07
N PRO A 286 -14.67 12.75 25.96
CA PRO A 286 -14.02 11.76 25.14
C PRO A 286 -14.25 10.35 25.67
N VAL A 287 -14.74 9.47 24.81
CA VAL A 287 -14.83 8.04 25.06
C VAL A 287 -13.57 7.36 24.55
N TYR A 288 -12.99 6.50 25.39
CA TYR A 288 -11.80 5.73 25.09
C TYR A 288 -12.16 4.25 25.07
N PHE A 289 -11.70 3.54 24.04
CA PHE A 289 -11.61 2.09 24.15
C PHE A 289 -10.46 1.75 25.12
N PRO A 290 -10.68 0.89 26.12
CA PRO A 290 -9.64 0.53 27.08
C PRO A 290 -8.44 -0.11 26.38
N VAL A 291 -7.31 -0.15 27.07
CA VAL A 291 -6.15 -0.91 26.59
C VAL A 291 -6.51 -2.39 26.53
N PHE A 292 -5.98 -3.12 25.55
CA PHE A 292 -6.18 -4.57 25.49
C PHE A 292 -5.49 -5.26 26.68
N ASP A 293 -6.06 -6.38 27.11
CA ASP A 293 -5.46 -7.19 28.16
C ASP A 293 -4.08 -7.69 27.76
N GLU A 294 -3.16 -7.78 28.73
CA GLU A 294 -1.77 -8.18 28.50
C GLU A 294 -1.63 -9.60 27.94
N ASN A 295 -2.59 -10.47 28.26
CA ASN A 295 -2.63 -11.86 27.80
C ASN A 295 -3.17 -12.01 26.37
N LEU A 296 -3.64 -10.92 25.74
CA LEU A 296 -4.17 -10.98 24.39
C LEU A 296 -3.04 -11.16 23.36
N ASP A 297 -3.27 -12.02 22.37
CA ASP A 297 -2.33 -12.21 21.28
C ASP A 297 -1.96 -10.87 20.59
N TYR A 298 -0.67 -10.55 20.56
CA TYR A 298 -0.13 -9.32 19.96
C TYR A 298 -0.59 -9.08 18.52
N ARG A 299 -0.93 -10.14 17.76
CA ARG A 299 -1.47 -10.06 16.40
C ARG A 299 -2.78 -9.26 16.37
N ASN A 300 -3.61 -9.35 17.41
CA ASN A 300 -4.85 -8.57 17.56
C ASN A 300 -4.60 -7.08 17.84
N ILE A 301 -3.45 -6.74 18.41
CA ILE A 301 -3.09 -5.35 18.74
C ILE A 301 -2.46 -4.65 17.52
N SER A 302 -1.65 -5.37 16.74
CA SER A 302 -0.87 -4.82 15.64
C SER A 302 -1.69 -4.28 14.44
N LYS A 303 -2.98 -4.59 14.36
CA LYS A 303 -3.86 -4.31 13.19
C LYS A 303 -4.96 -3.29 13.48
N ARG A 304 -4.73 -2.40 14.45
CA ARG A 304 -5.65 -1.32 14.82
C ARG A 304 -5.29 -0.01 14.15
N LYS A 305 -6.31 0.72 13.70
CA LYS A 305 -6.18 2.09 13.13
C LYS A 305 -6.14 3.18 14.20
N LEU A 306 -6.77 2.96 15.35
CA LEU A 306 -6.81 3.96 16.41
C LEU A 306 -5.45 4.03 17.11
N LYS A 307 -5.00 5.26 17.42
CA LYS A 307 -3.76 5.49 18.15
C LYS A 307 -4.02 5.37 19.65
N LEU A 308 -3.12 4.66 20.32
CA LEU A 308 -3.09 4.58 21.78
C LEU A 308 -2.71 5.94 22.38
N SER A 309 -3.38 6.30 23.47
CA SER A 309 -3.03 7.39 24.39
C SER A 309 -2.95 6.85 25.82
N ALA A 310 -2.54 7.68 26.77
CA ALA A 310 -2.41 7.28 28.18
C ALA A 310 -3.71 6.64 28.75
N ALA A 311 -4.88 7.11 28.33
CA ALA A 311 -6.18 6.59 28.79
C ALA A 311 -6.76 5.43 27.94
N GLY A 312 -6.09 5.01 26.85
CA GLY A 312 -6.63 4.04 25.88
C GLY A 312 -6.70 4.56 24.44
N TYR A 313 -7.50 3.91 23.60
CA TYR A 313 -7.65 4.28 22.19
C TYR A 313 -8.79 5.28 22.00
N ARG A 314 -8.45 6.48 21.50
CA ARG A 314 -9.41 7.58 21.32
C ARG A 314 -9.89 7.70 19.87
N ILE A 315 -11.19 7.95 19.70
CA ILE A 315 -11.76 8.39 18.42
C ILE A 315 -11.44 9.88 18.23
N ARG A 316 -10.65 10.21 17.19
CA ARG A 316 -10.13 11.59 16.97
C ARG A 316 -10.77 12.33 15.81
N THR A 317 -11.46 11.63 14.92
CA THR A 317 -11.96 12.22 13.68
C THR A 317 -13.39 11.80 13.41
N ARG A 318 -14.14 12.65 12.72
CA ARG A 318 -15.48 12.35 12.22
C ARG A 318 -15.51 11.10 11.34
N THR A 319 -14.54 11.00 10.43
CA THR A 319 -14.38 9.81 9.58
C THR A 319 -14.18 8.52 10.38
N ALA A 320 -13.59 8.57 11.57
CA ALA A 320 -13.48 7.38 12.42
C ALA A 320 -14.83 6.99 13.04
N VAL A 321 -15.65 7.97 13.44
CA VAL A 321 -17.04 7.73 13.89
C VAL A 321 -17.85 7.12 12.75
N GLU A 322 -17.84 7.76 11.58
CA GLU A 322 -18.53 7.27 10.37
C GLU A 322 -18.08 5.86 10.00
N SER A 323 -16.76 5.61 10.00
CA SER A 323 -16.19 4.29 9.68
C SER A 323 -16.60 3.22 10.70
N ILE A 324 -16.89 3.56 11.96
CA ILE A 324 -17.43 2.60 12.94
C ILE A 324 -18.91 2.35 12.65
N LEU A 325 -19.70 3.43 12.52
CA LEU A 325 -21.16 3.35 12.34
C LEU A 325 -21.61 2.75 11.00
N THR A 326 -20.71 2.60 10.05
CA THR A 326 -21.00 2.05 8.70
C THR A 326 -20.33 0.71 8.41
N ASN A 327 -19.56 0.14 9.34
CA ASN A 327 -18.80 -1.09 9.07
C ASN A 327 -19.68 -2.35 9.16
N PRO A 328 -19.88 -3.09 8.05
CA PRO A 328 -20.75 -4.28 8.04
C PRO A 328 -20.26 -5.40 8.97
N HIS A 329 -19.00 -5.39 9.41
CA HIS A 329 -18.52 -6.36 10.39
C HIS A 329 -19.30 -6.34 11.70
N TYR A 330 -19.94 -5.22 12.08
CA TYR A 330 -20.70 -5.16 13.34
C TYR A 330 -22.01 -5.95 13.33
N ILE A 331 -22.51 -6.34 12.15
CA ILE A 331 -23.69 -7.19 11.98
C ILE A 331 -23.32 -8.63 11.56
N GLY A 332 -22.09 -9.06 11.82
CA GLY A 332 -21.62 -10.41 11.47
C GLY A 332 -21.22 -10.60 10.00
N ALA A 333 -21.29 -9.54 9.19
CA ALA A 333 -20.92 -9.63 7.78
C ALA A 333 -19.41 -9.62 7.57
N TRP A 334 -18.94 -10.41 6.60
CA TRP A 334 -17.54 -10.52 6.22
C TRP A 334 -17.29 -9.85 4.88
N THR A 335 -16.34 -8.92 4.86
CA THR A 335 -15.98 -8.16 3.66
C THR A 335 -14.58 -8.51 3.19
N VAL A 336 -14.42 -8.67 1.87
CA VAL A 336 -13.13 -8.88 1.22
C VAL A 336 -13.01 -7.85 0.10
N LYS A 337 -11.97 -7.00 0.16
CA LYS A 337 -11.74 -5.91 -0.81
C LYS A 337 -12.96 -4.99 -1.00
N GLY A 338 -13.71 -4.73 0.08
CA GLY A 338 -14.87 -3.84 0.07
C GLY A 338 -16.18 -4.48 -0.37
N VAL A 339 -16.19 -5.78 -0.69
CA VAL A 339 -17.40 -6.52 -1.07
C VAL A 339 -17.78 -7.48 0.05
N ILE A 340 -19.05 -7.53 0.43
CA ILE A 340 -19.56 -8.50 1.40
C ILE A 340 -19.57 -9.89 0.73
N VAL A 341 -18.86 -10.85 1.32
CA VAL A 341 -18.80 -12.23 0.83
C VAL A 341 -19.70 -13.16 1.65
N ARG A 342 -19.98 -12.82 2.92
CA ARG A 342 -20.84 -13.60 3.82
C ARG A 342 -21.57 -12.66 4.79
N TYR A 343 -22.82 -12.94 5.14
CA TYR A 343 -23.61 -12.10 6.07
C TYR A 343 -23.68 -12.65 7.50
N ASP A 344 -23.29 -13.92 7.71
CA ASP A 344 -23.29 -14.59 9.02
C ASP A 344 -21.96 -15.34 9.19
N ASN A 345 -20.88 -14.58 9.36
CA ASN A 345 -19.54 -15.14 9.44
C ASN A 345 -19.05 -15.29 10.89
N HIS A 346 -19.46 -14.36 11.74
CA HIS A 346 -19.06 -14.23 13.13
C HIS A 346 -20.17 -13.56 13.93
N GLU A 347 -20.09 -13.65 15.25
CA GLU A 347 -21.11 -13.11 16.16
C GLU A 347 -21.25 -11.58 16.01
N PRO A 348 -22.47 -11.06 15.79
CA PRO A 348 -22.70 -9.63 15.66
C PRO A 348 -22.57 -8.91 17.01
N ILE A 349 -22.02 -7.69 16.99
CA ILE A 349 -21.98 -6.81 18.17
C ILE A 349 -23.25 -5.95 18.27
N VAL A 350 -23.82 -5.57 17.12
CA VAL A 350 -24.93 -4.62 17.02
C VAL A 350 -26.12 -5.30 16.32
N ALA A 351 -27.33 -5.03 16.80
CA ALA A 351 -28.55 -5.48 16.16
C ALA A 351 -28.70 -4.92 14.74
N ARG A 352 -29.33 -5.69 13.84
CA ARG A 352 -29.34 -5.37 12.41
C ARG A 352 -30.08 -4.07 12.10
N ASP A 353 -31.19 -3.82 12.77
CA ASP A 353 -32.02 -2.62 12.65
C ASP A 353 -31.29 -1.35 13.09
N VAL A 354 -30.59 -1.42 14.23
CA VAL A 354 -29.74 -0.33 14.76
C VAL A 354 -28.60 0.01 13.78
N PHE A 355 -27.98 -1.02 13.21
CA PHE A 355 -26.95 -0.84 12.19
C PHE A 355 -27.54 -0.24 10.91
N ASP A 356 -28.64 -0.78 10.39
CA ASP A 356 -29.28 -0.31 9.16
C ASP A 356 -29.73 1.15 9.29
N PHE A 357 -30.21 1.58 10.47
CA PHE A 357 -30.52 2.99 10.75
C PHE A 357 -29.31 3.89 10.53
N SER A 358 -28.14 3.45 10.99
CA SER A 358 -26.89 4.20 10.97
C SER A 358 -26.26 4.20 9.58
N PHE A 359 -26.11 3.01 9.00
CA PHE A 359 -25.57 2.81 7.67
C PHE A 359 -26.38 3.59 6.64
N ASN A 360 -27.72 3.61 6.76
CA ASN A 360 -28.54 4.25 5.75
C ASN A 360 -28.42 5.77 5.68
N ARG A 361 -28.10 6.42 6.80
CA ARG A 361 -27.93 7.87 6.90
C ARG A 361 -26.53 8.35 6.55
N LEU A 362 -25.52 7.55 6.88
CA LEU A 362 -24.12 7.94 6.74
C LEU A 362 -23.52 7.46 5.42
N SER A 363 -23.78 6.21 5.04
CA SER A 363 -23.16 5.63 3.86
C SER A 363 -23.77 6.18 2.57
N SER A 364 -22.90 6.57 1.66
CA SER A 364 -23.27 6.92 0.27
C SER A 364 -23.57 5.69 -0.60
N GLN A 365 -23.34 4.48 -0.07
CA GLN A 365 -23.52 3.22 -0.78
C GLN A 365 -24.50 2.30 -0.06
N THR A 366 -25.11 1.38 -0.79
CA THR A 366 -25.84 0.23 -0.23
C THR A 366 -24.85 -0.82 0.27
N LEU A 367 -25.32 -1.82 1.02
CA LEU A 367 -24.47 -2.93 1.47
C LEU A 367 -23.92 -3.77 0.31
N ASP A 368 -24.61 -3.73 -0.84
CA ASP A 368 -24.18 -4.38 -2.08
C ASP A 368 -23.16 -3.54 -2.87
N GLY A 369 -22.76 -2.39 -2.34
CA GLY A 369 -21.77 -1.49 -2.96
C GLY A 369 -22.33 -0.59 -4.07
N GLN A 370 -23.65 -0.55 -4.28
CA GLN A 370 -24.26 0.36 -5.24
C GLN A 370 -24.30 1.78 -4.67
N GLN A 371 -24.03 2.80 -5.48
CA GLN A 371 -24.19 4.19 -5.04
C GLN A 371 -25.67 4.48 -4.80
N LYS A 372 -25.97 5.08 -3.65
CA LYS A 372 -27.31 5.61 -3.38
C LYS A 372 -27.54 6.86 -4.21
N GLU A 373 -28.74 7.00 -4.76
CA GLU A 373 -29.16 8.27 -5.33
C GLU A 373 -29.17 9.32 -4.22
N VAL A 374 -28.18 10.21 -4.27
CA VAL A 374 -28.09 11.31 -3.33
C VAL A 374 -29.17 12.30 -3.71
N GLU A 375 -30.25 12.37 -2.92
CA GLU A 375 -31.14 13.52 -2.97
C GLU A 375 -30.28 14.76 -2.80
N GLN A 376 -30.22 15.60 -3.84
CA GLN A 376 -29.43 16.82 -3.82
C GLN A 376 -29.99 17.73 -2.73
N LYS A 377 -29.46 17.64 -1.51
CA LYS A 377 -29.79 18.57 -0.44
C LYS A 377 -29.52 19.97 -0.97
N ALA A 378 -30.57 20.80 -1.00
CA ALA A 378 -30.47 22.17 -1.47
C ALA A 378 -29.30 22.85 -0.74
N LYS A 379 -28.25 23.24 -1.47
CA LYS A 379 -27.09 23.92 -0.90
C LYS A 379 -27.58 25.23 -0.27
N ARG A 380 -27.70 25.27 1.06
CA ARG A 380 -27.95 26.52 1.78
C ARG A 380 -26.67 27.34 1.76
N TYR A 381 -26.62 28.32 0.86
CA TYR A 381 -25.58 29.34 0.86
C TYR A 381 -25.86 30.30 2.04
N TYR A 382 -25.15 30.12 3.16
CA TYR A 382 -25.15 31.11 4.24
C TYR A 382 -24.10 32.18 3.93
N GLN A 383 -24.52 33.45 3.78
CA GLN A 383 -23.61 34.60 3.76
C GLN A 383 -23.25 34.97 5.19
N GLN A 384 -21.98 34.79 5.58
CA GLN A 384 -21.47 35.06 6.93
C GLN A 384 -21.39 36.54 7.32
N ALA A 385 -21.58 37.49 6.39
CA ALA A 385 -21.46 38.92 6.68
C ALA A 385 -22.71 39.55 7.34
N THR A 386 -23.81 38.79 7.49
CA THR A 386 -25.11 39.36 7.90
C THR A 386 -25.35 39.32 9.41
N LEU A 387 -24.52 38.64 10.20
CA LEU A 387 -24.75 38.53 11.65
C LEU A 387 -24.08 39.64 12.48
N GLN A 388 -22.94 40.18 12.03
CA GLN A 388 -22.24 41.23 12.77
C GLN A 388 -22.73 42.66 12.41
N ALA A 389 -23.23 42.88 11.19
CA ALA A 389 -23.73 44.19 10.77
C ALA A 389 -25.19 44.47 11.18
N ASN A 390 -25.96 43.45 11.56
CA ASN A 390 -27.38 43.58 11.91
C ASN A 390 -27.63 43.97 13.39
N ALA A 391 -26.59 43.93 14.23
CA ALA A 391 -26.73 44.24 15.65
C ALA A 391 -26.65 45.75 15.94
N GLU A 392 -26.08 46.57 15.06
CA GLU A 392 -25.74 47.95 15.40
C GLU A 392 -26.28 49.05 14.48
N ASN A 393 -26.75 48.82 13.25
CA ASN A 393 -27.33 49.92 12.47
C ASN A 393 -28.21 49.47 11.28
N GLU A 394 -29.13 50.36 10.90
CA GLU A 394 -30.08 50.29 9.78
C GLU A 394 -29.45 49.92 8.42
N ILE A 395 -29.14 48.64 8.19
CA ILE A 395 -28.78 48.16 6.85
C ILE A 395 -29.74 47.04 6.44
N LYS A 396 -31.01 47.42 6.20
CA LYS A 396 -31.97 46.61 5.43
C LYS A 396 -31.60 46.48 3.94
N GLN A 397 -30.44 46.97 3.50
CA GLN A 397 -30.12 47.12 2.07
C GLN A 397 -28.69 46.68 1.69
N ALA A 398 -28.09 45.68 2.32
CA ALA A 398 -26.70 45.29 1.99
C ALA A 398 -26.56 44.45 0.71
N LEU A 399 -27.61 43.72 0.29
CA LEU A 399 -27.48 42.76 -0.81
C LEU A 399 -28.03 43.31 -2.11
N LEU A 400 -27.27 43.14 -3.21
CA LEU A 400 -27.67 43.58 -4.55
C LEU A 400 -29.04 43.01 -4.98
N LYS A 401 -29.37 41.79 -4.53
CA LYS A 401 -30.67 41.15 -4.77
C LYS A 401 -31.84 41.92 -4.13
N ASP A 402 -31.59 42.66 -3.07
CA ASP A 402 -32.60 43.46 -2.35
C ASP A 402 -32.66 44.91 -2.88
N ARG A 403 -31.69 45.31 -3.72
CA ARG A 403 -31.63 46.62 -4.39
C ARG A 403 -32.12 46.62 -5.83
N VAL A 404 -32.22 45.45 -6.46
CA VAL A 404 -32.63 45.32 -7.86
C VAL A 404 -34.00 44.65 -7.92
N ASN A 405 -35.04 45.48 -8.05
CA ASN A 405 -36.40 45.04 -8.29
C ASN A 405 -36.76 45.21 -9.76
N SER A 406 -37.55 44.28 -10.31
CA SER A 406 -38.10 44.40 -11.66
C SER A 406 -39.60 44.15 -11.63
N HIS A 407 -40.35 45.01 -12.29
CA HIS A 407 -41.78 44.83 -12.51
C HIS A 407 -42.08 43.68 -13.50
N LEU A 408 -41.05 43.13 -14.16
CA LEU A 408 -41.19 42.06 -15.16
C LEU A 408 -41.00 40.64 -14.59
N GLY A 409 -40.63 40.51 -13.31
CA GLY A 409 -40.49 39.20 -12.65
C GLY A 409 -39.32 39.12 -11.66
N PRO A 410 -39.13 37.94 -11.02
CA PRO A 410 -38.11 37.74 -10.00
C PRO A 410 -36.69 37.91 -10.56
N VAL A 411 -35.87 38.65 -9.82
CA VAL A 411 -34.48 38.96 -10.15
C VAL A 411 -33.55 38.01 -9.38
N TYR A 412 -32.59 37.42 -10.08
CA TYR A 412 -31.57 36.56 -9.48
C TYR A 412 -30.18 37.17 -9.68
N ALA A 413 -29.47 37.43 -8.59
CA ALA A 413 -28.09 37.91 -8.59
C ALA A 413 -27.13 36.75 -8.27
N ARG A 414 -26.15 36.51 -9.15
CA ARG A 414 -25.02 35.60 -8.87
C ARG A 414 -23.71 36.37 -8.88
N PHE A 415 -22.89 36.10 -7.86
CA PHE A 415 -21.51 36.58 -7.77
C PHE A 415 -20.55 35.49 -8.22
N LYS A 416 -19.54 35.87 -9.01
CA LYS A 416 -18.37 35.03 -9.29
C LYS A 416 -17.11 35.79 -8.89
N TYR A 417 -16.33 35.20 -7.98
CA TYR A 417 -14.97 35.65 -7.72
C TYR A 417 -14.04 35.09 -8.80
N GLN A 418 -13.37 35.95 -9.55
CA GLN A 418 -12.19 35.56 -10.32
C GLN A 418 -10.94 35.85 -9.49
N ARG A 419 -10.09 34.84 -9.36
CA ARG A 419 -8.86 34.87 -8.57
C ARG A 419 -7.72 35.44 -9.43
N THR A 420 -7.94 36.61 -10.00
CA THR A 420 -6.90 37.40 -10.66
C THR A 420 -6.53 38.52 -9.70
N GLY A 421 -5.25 38.81 -9.50
CA GLY A 421 -4.73 39.67 -8.41
C GLY A 421 -5.27 41.11 -8.30
N ALA A 422 -6.19 41.53 -9.17
CA ALA A 422 -7.01 42.73 -9.02
C ALA A 422 -8.42 42.33 -8.57
N ARG A 423 -8.91 42.93 -7.47
CA ARG A 423 -10.25 42.67 -6.90
C ARG A 423 -11.37 43.21 -7.83
N GLN A 424 -11.60 42.58 -8.98
CA GLN A 424 -12.77 42.86 -9.81
C GLN A 424 -13.90 41.90 -9.45
N CYS A 425 -15.03 42.47 -9.03
CA CYS A 425 -16.24 41.70 -8.77
C CYS A 425 -17.10 41.68 -10.04
N ILE A 426 -17.19 40.51 -10.67
CA ILE A 426 -18.10 40.30 -11.81
C ILE A 426 -19.44 39.81 -11.27
N TYR A 427 -20.50 40.55 -11.59
CA TYR A 427 -21.86 40.17 -11.26
C TYR A 427 -22.64 39.78 -12.52
N ALA A 428 -23.55 38.83 -12.36
CA ALA A 428 -24.53 38.47 -13.38
C ALA A 428 -25.94 38.65 -12.78
N ILE A 429 -26.72 39.54 -13.40
CA ILE A 429 -28.14 39.73 -13.07
C ILE A 429 -28.95 38.97 -14.10
N SER A 430 -29.85 38.12 -13.61
CA SER A 430 -30.73 37.30 -14.43
C SER A 430 -32.17 37.68 -14.15
N LEU A 431 -32.90 38.07 -15.19
CA LEU A 431 -34.33 38.35 -15.15
C LEU A 431 -35.08 37.17 -15.76
N ARG A 432 -36.05 36.63 -15.02
CA ARG A 432 -36.89 35.55 -15.53
C ARG A 432 -38.18 36.11 -16.12
N THR A 433 -38.33 36.04 -17.44
CA THR A 433 -39.57 36.39 -18.16
C THR A 433 -40.16 35.12 -18.77
N GLY A 434 -41.17 34.55 -18.10
CA GLY A 434 -41.76 33.26 -18.48
C GLY A 434 -40.80 32.06 -18.32
N ARG A 435 -40.57 31.31 -19.42
CA ARG A 435 -39.65 30.15 -19.45
C ARG A 435 -38.20 30.52 -19.82
N ARG A 436 -37.89 31.79 -20.09
CA ARG A 436 -36.55 32.24 -20.51
C ARG A 436 -35.90 33.13 -19.45
N PHE A 437 -34.56 33.12 -19.41
CA PHE A 437 -33.76 34.02 -18.57
C PHE A 437 -33.00 35.01 -19.46
N LEU A 438 -33.15 36.29 -19.18
CA LEU A 438 -32.31 37.36 -19.75
C LEU A 438 -31.18 37.64 -18.76
N VAL A 439 -29.93 37.41 -19.18
CA VAL A 439 -28.76 37.57 -18.33
C VAL A 439 -27.92 38.73 -18.81
N ARG A 440 -27.64 39.69 -17.92
CA ARG A 440 -26.68 40.77 -18.17
C ARG A 440 -25.52 40.66 -17.18
N ARG A 441 -24.30 40.77 -17.68
CA ARG A 441 -23.07 40.73 -16.87
C ARG A 441 -22.48 42.13 -16.81
N GLY A 442 -21.98 42.51 -15.64
CA GLY A 442 -21.29 43.76 -15.42
C GLY A 442 -20.06 43.54 -14.54
N ILE A 443 -19.09 44.44 -14.69
CA ILE A 443 -17.92 44.53 -13.83
C ILE A 443 -18.17 45.73 -12.92
N LEU A 444 -18.13 45.51 -11.61
CA LEU A 444 -18.14 46.59 -10.64
C LEU A 444 -16.66 46.86 -10.32
N ASN A 445 -16.16 48.01 -10.79
CA ASN A 445 -14.84 48.50 -10.45
C ASN A 445 -14.83 49.08 -9.04
#